data_AF-A0A0N0GWB4-F1
#
_entry.id   AF-A0A0N0GWB4-F1
#
_cell.length_a   1.000
_cell.length_b   1.000
_cell.length_c   1.000
_cell.angle_alpha   90.00
_cell.angle_beta   90.00
_cell.angle_gamma   90.00
#
_symmetry.space_group_name_H-M   'P 1'
#
loop_
_entity.id
_entity.type
_entity.pdbx_description
1 polymer ?
#
loop_
_entity_poly.entity_id
_entity_poly.type
_entity_poly.pdbx_seq_one_letter_code
_entity_poly.pdbx_strand_id
1 'polypeptide(L)'
;MSAGRGISTGAGTAVGRRRFMGIAAAGAAGLAVGDTAPAHDRRRAAGRRPPAERPLFLGTYTSKEGGGTGIGLGTYDTAEGRVTATGVVAGVADPSYLALAPSGRTLYAVNEQEEGGVTALALSPGGAPPRVLGTRSTGGAGPCHLSVHPSGRWLLSANYLSGSVAVHPIDPESGALGARTDLVAHSSPPPGPGQDGPHAHQIITSPDGRHVLSVDLGNDTVYTYRLDERAGRLSQVSYAALRPGAGPRNLTFHPSGAFAYLANEVDNTLVVCGYDRLTGRLMPGEPQSTGTGPGTSFPAQVLVTRNGRFAYLANRGHNSLTRYAVEAAGARLRLLDTVPVGGDFPRGIAFSPDEQLLFAANQKSGSVTVFFVDARTGALERAGEPFAAPMPVCVLPR
;
A
#
# COMPACT_ATOMS: atom_id res chain seq x y z
N MET A 1 35.67 -16.21 -55.29
CA MET A 1 36.60 -15.17 -55.75
C MET A 1 37.46 -14.79 -54.55
N SER A 2 38.78 -15.03 -54.68
CA SER A 2 39.98 -14.55 -53.94
C SER A 2 39.86 -14.32 -52.41
N ALA A 3 40.56 -15.02 -51.50
CA ALA A 3 42.01 -15.26 -51.29
C ALA A 3 42.81 -13.95 -51.01
N GLY A 4 43.78 -13.83 -50.08
CA GLY A 4 44.55 -14.78 -49.23
C GLY A 4 45.08 -14.10 -47.93
N ARG A 5 45.58 -14.83 -46.91
CA ARG A 5 46.98 -15.33 -46.67
C ARG A 5 48.02 -14.19 -46.51
N GLY A 6 49.02 -14.21 -45.59
CA GLY A 6 49.59 -15.19 -44.66
C GLY A 6 50.41 -14.49 -43.53
N ILE A 7 50.74 -15.15 -42.40
CA ILE A 7 51.93 -16.00 -42.07
C ILE A 7 53.25 -15.17 -42.10
N SER A 8 54.09 -15.04 -41.05
CA SER A 8 55.06 -16.02 -40.51
C SER A 8 55.96 -15.33 -39.44
N THR A 9 56.16 -15.87 -38.22
CA THR A 9 57.28 -16.69 -37.66
C THR A 9 58.64 -16.04 -37.31
N GLY A 10 59.24 -16.53 -36.21
CA GLY A 10 60.62 -16.39 -35.73
C GLY A 10 60.66 -16.44 -34.19
N ALA A 11 60.95 -17.52 -33.44
CA ALA A 11 62.04 -18.52 -33.39
C ALA A 11 63.30 -18.08 -32.58
N GLY A 12 63.66 -18.90 -31.56
CA GLY A 12 64.97 -18.97 -30.87
C GLY A 12 64.93 -18.82 -29.34
N THR A 13 64.93 -19.87 -28.49
CA THR A 13 66.07 -20.65 -27.90
C THR A 13 67.13 -19.79 -27.18
N ALA A 14 67.71 -20.07 -26.00
CA ALA A 14 67.65 -21.12 -24.96
C ALA A 14 68.56 -20.69 -23.76
N VAL A 15 68.67 -21.57 -22.74
CA VAL A 15 69.71 -21.64 -21.66
C VAL A 15 69.51 -20.70 -20.44
N GLY A 16 69.64 -21.08 -19.17
CA GLY A 16 69.94 -22.36 -18.50
C GLY A 16 70.11 -22.20 -16.97
N ARG A 17 69.75 -23.26 -16.24
CA ARG A 17 70.21 -23.76 -14.92
C ARG A 17 70.75 -22.78 -13.84
N ARG A 18 70.17 -22.88 -12.64
CA ARG A 18 70.90 -23.15 -11.37
C ARG A 18 70.01 -23.88 -10.36
N ARG A 19 70.54 -24.99 -9.83
CA ARG A 19 70.03 -25.78 -8.70
C ARG A 19 70.47 -25.15 -7.39
N PHE A 20 69.66 -25.23 -6.34
CA PHE A 20 70.13 -25.38 -4.96
C PHE A 20 69.19 -26.34 -4.21
N MET A 21 69.80 -27.25 -3.45
CA MET A 21 69.20 -28.34 -2.68
C MET A 21 69.29 -28.03 -1.17
N GLY A 22 68.38 -28.62 -0.39
CA GLY A 22 68.49 -28.86 1.05
C GLY A 22 67.53 -28.01 1.90
N ILE A 23 66.84 -28.50 2.94
CA ILE A 23 66.91 -29.73 3.76
C ILE A 23 65.51 -29.98 4.35
N ALA A 24 65.19 -31.24 4.61
CA ALA A 24 63.97 -31.72 5.24
C ALA A 24 63.94 -31.53 6.77
N ALA A 25 62.75 -31.33 7.35
CA ALA A 25 62.41 -31.82 8.69
C ALA A 25 60.89 -32.07 8.77
N ALA A 26 60.55 -33.26 9.27
CA ALA A 26 59.21 -33.82 9.38
C ALA A 26 58.46 -33.31 10.62
N GLY A 27 57.12 -33.26 10.53
CA GLY A 27 56.22 -33.02 11.66
C GLY A 27 54.77 -33.34 11.30
N ALA A 28 54.21 -34.32 12.02
CA ALA A 28 52.99 -35.07 11.79
C ALA A 28 51.65 -34.33 11.54
N ALA A 29 50.85 -34.97 10.67
CA ALA A 29 49.42 -35.32 10.78
C ALA A 29 48.34 -34.24 11.04
N GLY A 30 47.40 -34.17 10.09
CA GLY A 30 46.05 -33.61 10.29
C GLY A 30 45.33 -33.32 8.98
N LEU A 31 44.72 -34.34 8.38
CA LEU A 31 43.72 -34.13 7.31
C LEU A 31 42.47 -33.51 7.94
N ALA A 32 42.14 -32.29 7.53
CA ALA A 32 40.78 -31.77 7.61
C ALA A 32 40.43 -31.19 6.25
N VAL A 33 39.47 -31.84 5.58
CA VAL A 33 38.84 -31.37 4.36
C VAL A 33 38.20 -30.02 4.68
N GLY A 34 38.71 -28.95 4.08
CA GLY A 34 38.12 -27.63 4.19
C GLY A 34 36.82 -27.61 3.41
N ASP A 35 35.71 -27.74 4.11
CA ASP A 35 34.38 -27.47 3.58
C ASP A 35 34.26 -25.95 3.38
N THR A 36 34.47 -25.50 2.14
CA THR A 36 34.26 -24.10 1.76
C THR A 36 32.76 -23.84 1.66
N ALA A 37 32.13 -23.51 2.78
CA ALA A 37 30.81 -22.92 2.77
C ALA A 37 30.86 -21.57 2.02
N PRO A 38 29.90 -21.28 1.12
CA PRO A 38 29.91 -20.05 0.34
C PRO A 38 29.74 -18.82 1.24
N ALA A 39 30.40 -17.73 0.85
CA ALA A 39 30.54 -16.47 1.58
C ALA A 39 29.23 -15.63 1.71
N HIS A 40 28.07 -16.28 1.89
CA HIS A 40 26.78 -15.60 2.04
C HIS A 40 26.41 -15.26 3.49
N ASP A 41 27.11 -15.79 4.49
CA ASP A 41 26.60 -15.81 5.87
C ASP A 41 27.32 -14.89 6.87
N ARG A 42 28.20 -13.98 6.41
CA ARG A 42 28.99 -13.11 7.32
C ARG A 42 28.69 -11.61 7.25
N ARG A 43 27.60 -11.18 6.60
CA ARG A 43 27.20 -9.75 6.54
C ARG A 43 25.90 -9.39 7.27
N ARG A 44 25.26 -10.31 8.00
CA ARG A 44 24.01 -10.01 8.75
C ARG A 44 24.19 -9.64 10.23
N ALA A 45 25.41 -9.65 10.76
CA ALA A 45 25.68 -9.40 12.18
C ALA A 45 26.48 -8.10 12.40
N ALA A 46 25.86 -6.95 12.13
CA ALA A 46 26.33 -5.66 12.67
C ALA A 46 25.12 -4.74 12.89
N GLY A 47 24.65 -4.66 14.14
CA GLY A 47 23.75 -3.59 14.60
C GLY A 47 22.23 -3.82 14.49
N ARG A 48 21.73 -5.05 14.35
CA ARG A 48 20.27 -5.28 14.41
C ARG A 48 19.79 -5.08 15.85
N ARG A 49 19.06 -3.99 16.08
CA ARG A 49 18.20 -3.79 17.25
C ARG A 49 17.35 -5.06 17.44
N PRO A 50 17.15 -5.55 18.69
CA PRO A 50 16.36 -6.75 18.92
C PRO A 50 14.97 -6.61 18.27
N PRO A 51 14.39 -7.71 17.76
CA PRO A 51 13.11 -7.66 17.09
C PRO A 51 12.08 -7.00 18.00
N ALA A 52 11.49 -5.91 17.51
CA ALA A 52 10.35 -5.30 18.16
C ALA A 52 9.11 -5.89 17.52
N GLU A 53 8.29 -6.59 18.30
CA GLU A 53 6.95 -6.95 17.89
C GLU A 53 6.07 -5.70 17.91
N ARG A 54 5.34 -5.48 16.82
CA ARG A 54 4.44 -4.33 16.68
C ARG A 54 3.04 -4.76 16.29
N PRO A 55 1.98 -4.04 16.70
CA PRO A 55 0.61 -4.44 16.40
C PRO A 55 0.30 -4.40 14.91
N LEU A 56 -0.53 -5.33 14.45
CA LEU A 56 -1.08 -5.41 13.10
C LEU A 56 -2.60 -5.53 13.20
N PHE A 57 -3.33 -4.75 12.41
CA PHE A 57 -4.77 -4.89 12.25
C PHE A 57 -5.11 -5.32 10.83
N LEU A 58 -6.08 -6.22 10.69
CA LEU A 58 -6.54 -6.74 9.40
C LEU A 58 -8.02 -6.44 9.22
N GLY A 59 -8.35 -5.73 8.15
CA GLY A 59 -9.71 -5.58 7.68
C GLY A 59 -10.11 -6.77 6.81
N THR A 60 -11.32 -7.29 7.01
CA THR A 60 -11.81 -8.51 6.36
C THR A 60 -13.22 -8.30 5.79
N TYR A 61 -13.62 -9.15 4.86
CA TYR A 61 -15.05 -9.39 4.63
C TYR A 61 -15.53 -10.49 5.56
N THR A 62 -16.71 -10.28 6.15
CA THR A 62 -17.42 -11.20 7.05
C THR A 62 -18.68 -11.78 6.40
N SER A 63 -19.23 -11.11 5.38
CA SER A 63 -20.42 -11.52 4.64
C SER A 63 -20.14 -12.50 3.48
N LYS A 64 -18.86 -12.79 3.22
CA LYS A 64 -18.43 -13.65 2.11
C LYS A 64 -17.99 -15.01 2.63
N GLU A 65 -18.21 -16.05 1.83
CA GLU A 65 -17.70 -17.40 2.13
C GLU A 65 -16.17 -17.38 2.28
N GLY A 66 -15.65 -18.02 3.33
CA GLY A 66 -14.22 -17.95 3.68
C GLY A 66 -13.81 -16.64 4.39
N GLY A 67 -14.76 -15.76 4.67
CA GLY A 67 -14.56 -14.48 5.35
C GLY A 67 -14.19 -14.61 6.84
N GLY A 68 -13.73 -13.48 7.40
CA GLY A 68 -13.44 -13.36 8.83
C GLY A 68 -14.70 -13.16 9.67
N THR A 69 -14.53 -12.98 10.98
CA THR A 69 -15.64 -12.69 11.90
C THR A 69 -15.62 -11.24 12.43
N GLY A 70 -14.72 -10.40 11.89
CA GLY A 70 -14.55 -9.00 12.25
C GLY A 70 -13.15 -8.49 11.91
N ILE A 71 -12.59 -7.65 12.78
CA ILE A 71 -11.25 -7.09 12.61
C ILE A 71 -10.22 -8.08 13.14
N GLY A 72 -9.36 -8.60 12.27
CA GLY A 72 -8.25 -9.46 12.68
C GLY A 72 -7.19 -8.69 13.47
N LEU A 73 -6.69 -9.30 14.55
CA LEU A 73 -5.63 -8.75 15.39
C LEU A 73 -4.39 -9.63 15.24
N GLY A 74 -3.23 -8.99 15.13
CA GLY A 74 -1.95 -9.67 15.14
C GLY A 74 -0.81 -8.79 15.63
N THR A 75 0.38 -9.37 15.62
CA THR A 75 1.66 -8.66 15.72
C THR A 75 2.52 -8.99 14.50
N TYR A 76 3.48 -8.13 14.19
CA TYR A 76 4.54 -8.43 13.24
C TYR A 76 5.91 -8.18 13.85
N ASP A 77 6.85 -9.06 13.53
CA ASP A 77 8.26 -8.89 13.82
C ASP A 77 8.86 -7.87 12.84
N THR A 78 9.37 -6.76 13.35
CA THR A 78 9.97 -5.69 12.53
C THR A 78 11.26 -6.08 11.81
N ALA A 79 11.97 -7.10 12.30
CA ALA A 79 13.22 -7.57 11.73
C ALA A 79 13.00 -8.72 10.73
N GLU A 80 12.05 -9.62 11.01
CA GLU A 80 11.81 -10.83 10.21
C GLU A 80 10.59 -10.72 9.31
N GLY A 81 9.69 -9.75 9.53
CA GLY A 81 8.42 -9.63 8.80
C GLY A 81 7.41 -10.73 9.15
N ARG A 82 7.70 -11.58 10.15
CA ARG A 82 6.80 -12.65 10.58
C ARG A 82 5.57 -12.08 11.25
N VAL A 83 4.39 -12.47 10.79
CA VAL A 83 3.09 -12.09 11.36
C VAL A 83 2.57 -13.20 12.29
N THR A 84 2.06 -12.80 13.45
CA THR A 84 1.45 -13.71 14.44
C THR A 84 0.02 -13.26 14.73
N ALA A 85 -0.95 -14.17 14.64
CA ALA A 85 -2.32 -13.88 15.04
C ALA A 85 -2.43 -13.72 16.56
N THR A 86 -3.16 -12.71 17.03
CA THR A 86 -3.39 -12.50 18.47
C THR A 86 -4.87 -12.48 18.84
N GLY A 87 -5.78 -12.39 17.87
CA GLY A 87 -7.20 -12.50 18.11
C GLY A 87 -8.06 -11.85 17.04
N VAL A 88 -9.31 -11.54 17.40
CA VAL A 88 -10.27 -10.87 16.54
C VAL A 88 -11.15 -9.94 17.39
N VAL A 89 -11.49 -8.77 16.86
CA VAL A 89 -12.62 -8.00 17.36
C VAL A 89 -13.85 -8.43 16.57
N ALA A 90 -14.61 -9.37 17.14
CA ALA A 90 -15.80 -9.92 16.50
C ALA A 90 -16.97 -8.92 16.48
N GLY A 91 -17.94 -9.17 15.61
CA GLY A 91 -19.20 -8.41 15.56
C GLY A 91 -19.11 -7.05 14.84
N VAL A 92 -17.93 -6.70 14.32
CA VAL A 92 -17.79 -5.60 13.34
C VAL A 92 -18.05 -6.22 11.96
N ALA A 93 -19.20 -5.90 11.35
CA ALA A 93 -19.56 -6.43 10.03
C ALA A 93 -18.75 -5.76 8.92
N ASP A 94 -18.19 -6.57 8.02
CA ASP A 94 -17.39 -6.19 6.84
C ASP A 94 -16.45 -4.99 7.08
N PRO A 95 -15.47 -5.10 8.01
CA PRO A 95 -14.48 -4.07 8.27
C PRO A 95 -13.42 -4.04 7.17
N SER A 96 -13.84 -3.72 5.96
CA SER A 96 -13.02 -3.85 4.75
C SER A 96 -11.90 -2.79 4.63
N TYR A 97 -11.98 -1.72 5.41
CA TYR A 97 -10.96 -0.68 5.49
C TYR A 97 -10.84 -0.11 6.90
N LEU A 98 -9.61 0.16 7.31
CA LEU A 98 -9.24 0.63 8.64
C LEU A 98 -8.43 1.92 8.55
N ALA A 99 -8.65 2.86 9.47
CA ALA A 99 -7.72 3.98 9.68
C ALA A 99 -7.51 4.29 11.15
N LEU A 100 -6.31 4.77 11.45
CA LEU A 100 -5.91 5.17 12.79
C LEU A 100 -6.12 6.68 12.95
N ALA A 101 -6.64 7.11 14.10
CA ALA A 101 -6.60 8.51 14.49
C ALA A 101 -5.14 9.00 14.58
N PRO A 102 -4.85 10.30 14.31
CA PRO A 102 -3.51 10.86 14.50
C PRO A 102 -2.94 10.65 15.91
N SER A 103 -3.81 10.58 16.92
CA SER A 103 -3.42 10.28 18.31
C SER A 103 -2.88 8.86 18.51
N GLY A 104 -3.12 7.95 17.57
CA GLY A 104 -2.82 6.53 17.70
C GLY A 104 -3.69 5.78 18.73
N ARG A 105 -4.69 6.45 19.32
CA ARG A 105 -5.51 5.90 20.42
C ARG A 105 -6.84 5.30 19.95
N THR A 106 -7.25 5.58 18.72
CA THR A 106 -8.54 5.11 18.19
C THR A 106 -8.36 4.56 16.79
N LEU A 107 -8.92 3.38 16.55
CA LEU A 107 -9.06 2.74 15.26
C LEU A 107 -10.49 2.95 14.76
N TYR A 108 -10.64 3.29 13.50
CA TYR A 108 -11.94 3.35 12.82
C TYR A 108 -11.98 2.28 11.74
N ALA A 109 -13.12 1.60 11.64
CA ALA A 109 -13.38 0.59 10.63
C ALA A 109 -14.67 0.94 9.89
N VAL A 110 -14.67 0.90 8.56
CA VAL A 110 -15.93 0.91 7.81
C VAL A 110 -16.75 -0.32 8.18
N ASN A 111 -18.04 -0.27 7.95
CA ASN A 111 -18.93 -1.43 7.90
C ASN A 111 -19.51 -1.45 6.50
N GLU A 112 -18.84 -2.17 5.58
CA GLU A 112 -19.16 -2.17 4.15
C GLU A 112 -20.44 -2.99 3.88
N GLN A 113 -21.58 -2.45 4.30
CA GLN A 113 -22.91 -3.04 4.18
C GLN A 113 -23.82 -2.12 3.37
N GLU A 114 -24.96 -2.62 2.91
CA GLU A 114 -26.01 -1.81 2.27
C GLU A 114 -26.45 -0.66 3.19
N GLU A 115 -26.74 -0.98 4.46
CA GLU A 115 -26.89 0.01 5.52
C GLU A 115 -25.51 0.37 6.07
N GLY A 116 -24.84 1.30 5.38
CA GLY A 116 -23.44 1.65 5.63
C GLY A 116 -23.19 2.25 7.02
N GLY A 117 -22.08 1.85 7.64
CA GLY A 117 -21.67 2.36 8.94
C GLY A 117 -20.16 2.55 9.10
N VAL A 118 -19.77 3.16 10.22
CA VAL A 118 -18.40 3.16 10.72
C VAL A 118 -18.41 2.82 12.21
N THR A 119 -17.52 1.91 12.61
CA THR A 119 -17.29 1.53 13.99
C THR A 119 -16.00 2.16 14.52
N ALA A 120 -16.06 2.78 15.70
CA ALA A 120 -14.90 3.30 16.42
C ALA A 120 -14.45 2.33 17.51
N LEU A 121 -13.13 2.16 17.66
CA LEU A 121 -12.52 1.27 18.65
C LEU A 121 -11.40 1.98 19.39
N ALA A 122 -11.47 2.02 20.72
CA ALA A 122 -10.37 2.49 21.55
C ALA A 122 -9.25 1.46 21.59
N LEU A 123 -8.02 1.93 21.38
CA LEU A 123 -6.79 1.13 21.45
C LEU A 123 -6.10 1.34 22.79
N SER A 124 -5.69 0.24 23.40
CA SER A 124 -4.96 0.26 24.67
C SER A 124 -3.45 0.36 24.43
N PRO A 125 -2.71 1.25 25.13
CA PRO A 125 -1.25 1.34 25.01
C PRO A 125 -0.51 0.05 25.39
N GLY A 126 -1.09 -0.75 26.29
CA GLY A 126 -0.50 -2.01 26.78
C GLY A 126 -0.88 -3.27 26.00
N GLY A 127 -1.45 -3.14 24.79
CA GLY A 127 -1.79 -4.30 23.96
C GLY A 127 -3.06 -5.06 24.35
N ALA A 128 -3.82 -4.57 25.33
CA ALA A 128 -5.15 -5.12 25.62
C ALA A 128 -6.06 -5.00 24.38
N PRO A 129 -7.00 -5.96 24.18
CA PRO A 129 -7.88 -5.97 23.00
C PRO A 129 -8.60 -4.63 22.78
N PRO A 130 -8.77 -4.18 21.53
CA PRO A 130 -9.51 -2.96 21.25
C PRO A 130 -10.94 -3.01 21.80
N ARG A 131 -11.40 -1.90 22.38
CA ARG A 131 -12.76 -1.76 22.92
C ARG A 131 -13.64 -0.99 21.95
N VAL A 132 -14.75 -1.58 21.53
CA VAL A 132 -15.75 -0.89 20.67
C VAL A 132 -16.36 0.29 21.44
N LEU A 133 -16.33 1.46 20.81
CA LEU A 133 -16.91 2.73 21.31
C LEU A 133 -18.30 3.00 20.73
N GLY A 134 -18.68 2.26 19.69
CA GLY A 134 -19.97 2.33 19.04
C GLY A 134 -19.86 2.49 17.53
N THR A 135 -21.00 2.38 16.88
CA THR A 135 -21.16 2.47 15.42
C THR A 135 -22.06 3.66 15.07
N ARG A 136 -21.80 4.30 13.94
CA ARG A 136 -22.63 5.35 13.35
C ARG A 136 -22.91 5.04 11.89
N SER A 137 -24.14 5.28 11.46
CA SER A 137 -24.50 5.19 10.04
C SER A 137 -23.78 6.27 9.23
N THR A 138 -23.27 5.92 8.06
CA THR A 138 -22.78 6.89 7.08
C THR A 138 -23.92 7.57 6.32
N GLY A 139 -25.12 7.00 6.36
CA GLY A 139 -26.27 7.46 5.58
C GLY A 139 -26.20 7.14 4.09
N GLY A 140 -25.11 6.50 3.65
CA GLY A 140 -24.97 5.94 2.31
C GLY A 140 -24.72 4.43 2.40
N ALA A 141 -24.60 3.79 1.24
CA ALA A 141 -24.45 2.35 1.09
C ALA A 141 -23.02 1.95 0.70
N GLY A 142 -22.54 0.86 1.30
CA GLY A 142 -21.24 0.24 1.03
C GLY A 142 -20.04 1.14 1.29
N PRO A 143 -19.84 1.70 2.51
CA PRO A 143 -18.62 2.43 2.83
C PRO A 143 -17.40 1.53 2.67
N CYS A 144 -16.51 1.88 1.74
CA CYS A 144 -15.35 1.05 1.39
C CYS A 144 -14.01 1.70 1.75
N HIS A 145 -14.03 2.96 2.17
CA HIS A 145 -12.85 3.70 2.62
C HIS A 145 -13.21 4.76 3.65
N LEU A 146 -12.29 5.03 4.57
CA LEU A 146 -12.38 6.15 5.50
C LEU A 146 -11.01 6.79 5.74
N SER A 147 -11.01 8.05 6.16
CA SER A 147 -9.80 8.75 6.62
C SER A 147 -10.14 9.69 7.78
N VAL A 148 -9.15 9.92 8.64
CA VAL A 148 -9.27 10.88 9.74
C VAL A 148 -8.59 12.18 9.29
N HIS A 149 -9.32 13.29 9.39
CA HIS A 149 -8.78 14.62 9.09
C HIS A 149 -7.56 14.91 10.01
N PRO A 150 -6.50 15.61 9.54
CA PRO A 150 -5.30 15.87 10.34
C PRO A 150 -5.55 16.55 11.68
N SER A 151 -6.62 17.33 11.83
CA SER A 151 -7.01 17.92 13.11
C SER A 151 -7.49 16.90 14.16
N GLY A 152 -7.74 15.65 13.76
CA GLY A 152 -8.24 14.57 14.62
C GLY A 152 -9.70 14.70 15.04
N ARG A 153 -10.41 15.74 14.55
CA ARG A 153 -11.79 16.06 14.94
C ARG A 153 -12.85 15.52 14.00
N TRP A 154 -12.46 15.07 12.81
CA TRP A 154 -13.39 14.68 11.76
C TRP A 154 -12.98 13.36 11.14
N LEU A 155 -13.95 12.46 11.01
CA LEU A 155 -13.86 11.27 10.20
C LEU A 155 -14.60 11.50 8.88
N LEU A 156 -13.96 11.10 7.79
CA LEU A 156 -14.49 11.16 6.43
C LEU A 156 -14.67 9.73 5.92
N SER A 157 -15.80 9.42 5.28
CA SER A 157 -16.07 8.09 4.69
C SER A 157 -16.57 8.19 3.26
N ALA A 158 -16.21 7.21 2.43
CA ALA A 158 -16.65 7.08 1.04
C ALA A 158 -17.51 5.84 0.86
N ASN A 159 -18.75 6.03 0.42
CA ASN A 159 -19.79 5.04 0.23
C ASN A 159 -19.85 4.63 -1.25
N TYR A 160 -19.33 3.45 -1.57
CA TYR A 160 -19.17 2.96 -2.92
C TYR A 160 -20.50 2.73 -3.62
N LEU A 161 -21.43 1.99 -2.99
CA LEU A 161 -22.68 1.57 -3.63
C LEU A 161 -23.63 2.74 -3.86
N SER A 162 -23.63 3.72 -2.95
CA SER A 162 -24.48 4.91 -3.07
C SER A 162 -23.82 6.11 -3.76
N GLY A 163 -22.52 6.03 -4.08
CA GLY A 163 -21.82 7.15 -4.72
C GLY A 163 -21.80 8.43 -3.89
N SER A 164 -21.49 8.32 -2.59
CA SER A 164 -21.56 9.45 -1.67
C SER A 164 -20.41 9.49 -0.67
N VAL A 165 -20.18 10.65 -0.05
CA VAL A 165 -19.23 10.81 1.05
C VAL A 165 -19.89 11.40 2.28
N ALA A 166 -19.45 11.00 3.46
CA ALA A 166 -20.03 11.44 4.74
C ALA A 166 -18.99 11.95 5.73
N VAL A 167 -19.42 12.83 6.62
CA VAL A 167 -18.60 13.45 7.68
C VAL A 167 -19.19 13.17 9.05
N HIS A 168 -18.34 12.74 9.99
CA HIS A 168 -18.70 12.57 11.40
C HIS A 168 -17.71 13.32 12.29
N PRO A 169 -18.17 14.01 13.34
CA PRO A 169 -17.31 14.56 14.36
C PRO A 169 -16.75 13.42 15.23
N ILE A 170 -15.51 13.60 15.68
CA ILE A 170 -14.82 12.73 16.61
C ILE A 170 -14.80 13.43 17.97
N ASP A 171 -15.29 12.74 19.00
CA ASP A 171 -15.15 13.18 20.38
C ASP A 171 -13.65 13.18 20.77
N PRO A 172 -13.09 14.32 21.20
CA PRO A 172 -11.64 14.46 21.38
C PRO A 172 -11.10 13.65 22.57
N GLU A 173 -11.94 13.29 23.54
CA GLU A 173 -11.52 12.58 24.75
C GLU A 173 -11.56 11.06 24.55
N SER A 174 -12.69 10.57 24.06
CA SER A 174 -12.96 9.13 23.90
C SER A 174 -12.58 8.61 22.51
N GLY A 175 -12.60 9.46 21.48
CA GLY A 175 -12.48 9.07 20.08
C GLY A 175 -13.76 8.50 19.48
N ALA A 176 -14.88 8.47 20.22
CA ALA A 176 -16.17 8.02 19.71
C ALA A 176 -16.72 8.95 18.62
N LEU A 177 -17.55 8.41 17.74
CA LEU A 177 -18.18 9.19 16.66
C LEU A 177 -19.49 9.83 17.13
N GLY A 178 -19.63 11.13 16.86
CA GLY A 178 -20.91 11.84 16.99
C GLY A 178 -21.86 11.54 15.82
N ALA A 179 -23.01 12.23 15.81
CA ALA A 179 -23.95 12.13 14.70
C ALA A 179 -23.35 12.69 13.40
N ARG A 180 -23.70 12.09 12.26
CA ARG A 180 -23.26 12.56 10.93
C ARG A 180 -23.64 14.02 10.73
N THR A 181 -22.67 14.86 10.36
CA THR A 181 -22.88 16.29 10.11
C THR A 181 -23.14 16.61 8.64
N ASP A 182 -22.67 15.75 7.74
CA ASP A 182 -22.85 15.94 6.31
C ASP A 182 -22.89 14.63 5.52
N LEU A 183 -23.58 14.66 4.38
CA LEU A 183 -23.66 13.59 3.39
C LEU A 183 -23.76 14.24 2.01
N VAL A 184 -22.76 14.02 1.17
CA VAL A 184 -22.69 14.57 -0.18
C VAL A 184 -22.82 13.43 -1.18
N ALA A 185 -23.91 13.40 -1.93
CA ALA A 185 -24.08 12.47 -3.05
C ALA A 185 -23.45 13.06 -4.32
N HIS A 186 -22.65 12.26 -5.00
CA HIS A 186 -22.13 12.64 -6.31
C HIS A 186 -23.20 12.44 -7.37
N SER A 187 -23.18 13.29 -8.40
CA SER A 187 -24.17 13.23 -9.49
C SER A 187 -23.71 13.94 -10.77
N SER A 188 -22.65 14.75 -10.70
CA SER A 188 -22.12 15.51 -11.83
C SER A 188 -20.60 15.58 -11.74
N PRO A 189 -19.85 15.26 -12.82
CA PRO A 189 -20.34 14.92 -14.16
C PRO A 189 -21.10 13.58 -14.22
N PRO A 190 -21.83 13.25 -15.31
CA PRO A 190 -22.49 11.96 -15.47
C PRO A 190 -21.51 10.77 -15.34
N PRO A 191 -22.00 9.54 -15.09
CA PRO A 191 -21.16 8.35 -15.04
C PRO A 191 -20.35 8.12 -16.32
N GLY A 192 -19.17 7.53 -16.16
CA GLY A 192 -18.31 7.11 -17.25
C GLY A 192 -18.90 5.98 -18.10
N PRO A 193 -18.39 5.74 -19.32
CA PRO A 193 -18.77 4.60 -20.14
C PRO A 193 -18.69 3.27 -19.37
N GLY A 194 -19.78 2.51 -19.39
CA GLY A 194 -19.86 1.19 -18.73
C GLY A 194 -20.08 1.24 -17.22
N GLN A 195 -20.23 2.42 -16.62
CA GLN A 195 -20.57 2.61 -15.21
C GLN A 195 -22.08 2.83 -15.06
N ASP A 196 -22.69 2.30 -14.00
CA ASP A 196 -24.13 2.38 -13.73
C ASP A 196 -24.53 3.55 -12.82
N GLY A 197 -23.54 4.22 -12.22
CA GLY A 197 -23.74 5.37 -11.36
C GLY A 197 -22.43 5.83 -10.73
N PRO A 198 -22.47 6.86 -9.86
CA PRO A 198 -21.35 7.27 -9.03
C PRO A 198 -20.92 6.18 -8.04
N HIS A 199 -19.61 6.04 -7.84
CA HIS A 199 -19.00 5.10 -6.90
C HIS A 199 -17.82 5.72 -6.16
N ALA A 200 -18.10 6.43 -5.07
CA ALA A 200 -17.07 7.03 -4.22
C ALA A 200 -16.23 5.92 -3.57
N HIS A 201 -15.01 5.72 -4.07
CA HIS A 201 -14.13 4.64 -3.62
C HIS A 201 -13.10 5.12 -2.58
N GLN A 202 -12.70 6.39 -2.62
CA GLN A 202 -11.74 6.93 -1.66
C GLN A 202 -12.13 8.32 -1.20
N ILE A 203 -11.77 8.65 0.05
CA ILE A 203 -11.77 10.02 0.55
C ILE A 203 -10.53 10.24 1.42
N ILE A 204 -9.73 11.26 1.09
CA ILE A 204 -8.49 11.59 1.79
C ILE A 204 -8.32 13.11 1.93
N THR A 205 -7.53 13.54 2.92
CA THR A 205 -7.15 14.95 3.06
C THR A 205 -5.81 15.20 2.36
N SER A 206 -5.69 16.35 1.68
CA SER A 206 -4.43 16.80 1.10
C SER A 206 -3.34 16.97 2.18
N PRO A 207 -2.03 16.87 1.83
CA PRO A 207 -0.96 16.93 2.82
C PRO A 207 -0.86 18.24 3.61
N ASP A 208 -1.42 19.34 3.11
CA ASP A 208 -1.54 20.61 3.85
C ASP A 208 -2.78 20.70 4.75
N GLY A 209 -3.65 19.70 4.76
CA GLY A 209 -4.90 19.73 5.51
C GLY A 209 -5.97 20.67 4.95
N ARG A 210 -5.76 21.27 3.76
CA ARG A 210 -6.64 22.33 3.25
C ARG A 210 -7.84 21.82 2.46
N HIS A 211 -7.68 20.68 1.81
CA HIS A 211 -8.69 20.12 0.93
C HIS A 211 -8.93 18.65 1.23
N VAL A 212 -10.16 18.22 0.99
CA VAL A 212 -10.57 16.81 1.04
C VAL A 212 -10.85 16.38 -0.39
N LEU A 213 -10.23 15.29 -0.83
CA LEU A 213 -10.40 14.74 -2.17
C LEU A 213 -11.20 13.44 -2.08
N SER A 214 -12.27 13.34 -2.87
CA SER A 214 -12.99 12.09 -3.07
C SER A 214 -12.76 11.54 -4.47
N VAL A 215 -12.29 10.30 -4.54
CA VAL A 215 -12.06 9.56 -5.78
C VAL A 215 -13.31 8.76 -6.09
N ASP A 216 -13.96 9.05 -7.22
CA ASP A 216 -15.19 8.40 -7.64
C ASP A 216 -14.96 7.61 -8.93
N LEU A 217 -15.01 6.28 -8.78
CA LEU A 217 -14.81 5.33 -9.86
C LEU A 217 -15.87 5.49 -10.94
N GLY A 218 -17.12 5.63 -10.52
CA GLY A 218 -18.29 5.64 -11.41
C GLY A 218 -18.36 6.87 -12.30
N ASN A 219 -17.94 8.04 -11.81
CA ASN A 219 -17.95 9.30 -12.57
C ASN A 219 -16.66 9.60 -13.33
N ASP A 220 -15.66 8.71 -13.32
CA ASP A 220 -14.33 9.04 -13.83
C ASP A 220 -13.78 10.34 -13.25
N THR A 221 -13.99 10.61 -11.95
CA THR A 221 -13.77 11.94 -11.38
C THR A 221 -13.09 11.91 -10.02
N VAL A 222 -12.22 12.89 -9.77
CA VAL A 222 -11.77 13.25 -8.43
C VAL A 222 -12.39 14.58 -8.02
N TYR A 223 -13.29 14.54 -7.05
CA TYR A 223 -13.91 15.73 -6.45
C TYR A 223 -13.00 16.32 -5.38
N THR A 224 -12.92 17.65 -5.30
CA THR A 224 -12.18 18.34 -4.25
C THR A 224 -13.09 19.27 -3.47
N TYR A 225 -13.03 19.14 -2.16
CA TYR A 225 -13.85 19.86 -1.19
C TYR A 225 -12.99 20.66 -0.22
N ARG A 226 -13.59 21.69 0.37
CA ARG A 226 -13.13 22.26 1.65
C ARG A 226 -14.05 21.78 2.76
N LEU A 227 -13.43 21.37 3.87
CA LEU A 227 -14.14 21.05 5.11
C LEU A 227 -14.29 22.32 5.95
N ASP A 228 -15.54 22.72 6.22
CA ASP A 228 -15.83 23.66 7.31
C ASP A 228 -15.59 22.92 8.63
N GLU A 229 -14.43 23.16 9.26
CA GLU A 229 -14.05 22.48 10.49
C GLU A 229 -14.85 22.91 11.73
N ARG A 230 -15.73 23.91 11.63
CA ARG A 230 -16.68 24.29 12.70
C ARG A 230 -17.99 23.53 12.54
N ALA A 231 -18.51 23.45 11.32
CA ALA A 231 -19.81 22.83 11.03
C ALA A 231 -19.72 21.34 10.65
N GLY A 232 -18.54 20.86 10.24
CA GLY A 232 -18.35 19.50 9.74
C GLY A 232 -19.00 19.28 8.37
N ARG A 233 -18.97 20.28 7.49
CA ARG A 233 -19.60 20.24 6.17
C ARG A 233 -18.61 20.40 5.04
N LEU A 234 -18.82 19.66 3.95
CA LEU A 234 -18.01 19.71 2.75
C LEU A 234 -18.62 20.70 1.76
N SER A 235 -17.76 21.53 1.18
CA SER A 235 -18.11 22.44 0.08
C SER A 235 -17.22 22.14 -1.10
N GLN A 236 -17.81 21.74 -2.23
CA GLN A 236 -17.03 21.43 -3.43
C GLN A 236 -16.37 22.70 -3.96
N VAL A 237 -15.06 22.64 -4.23
CA VAL A 237 -14.27 23.75 -4.76
C VAL A 237 -13.68 23.45 -6.13
N SER A 238 -13.52 22.17 -6.47
CA SER A 238 -13.00 21.74 -7.77
C SER A 238 -13.42 20.30 -8.06
N TYR A 239 -13.29 19.88 -9.30
CA TYR A 239 -13.24 18.47 -9.68
C TYR A 239 -12.27 18.31 -10.85
N ALA A 240 -11.74 17.10 -11.00
CA ALA A 240 -10.91 16.71 -12.12
C ALA A 240 -11.51 15.48 -12.80
N ALA A 241 -11.94 15.64 -14.05
CA ALA A 241 -12.37 14.51 -14.88
C ALA A 241 -11.15 13.77 -15.42
N LEU A 242 -11.21 12.44 -15.41
CA LEU A 242 -10.25 11.57 -16.07
C LEU A 242 -10.75 11.22 -17.48
N ARG A 243 -10.00 10.36 -18.16
CA ARG A 243 -10.43 9.80 -19.43
C ARG A 243 -11.73 8.99 -19.22
N PRO A 244 -12.70 9.06 -20.15
CA PRO A 244 -13.90 8.24 -20.09
C PRO A 244 -13.56 6.74 -20.02
N GLY A 245 -14.08 6.06 -19.01
CA GLY A 245 -13.87 4.63 -18.73
C GLY A 245 -12.64 4.33 -17.88
N ALA A 246 -11.98 5.34 -17.32
CA ALA A 246 -10.79 5.14 -16.49
C ALA A 246 -11.10 4.38 -15.18
N GLY A 247 -12.17 4.77 -14.49
CA GLY A 247 -12.55 4.21 -13.20
C GLY A 247 -11.53 4.46 -12.11
N PRO A 248 -11.28 5.72 -11.70
CA PRO A 248 -10.29 6.05 -10.67
C PRO A 248 -10.68 5.43 -9.32
N ARG A 249 -9.72 4.87 -8.61
CA ARG A 249 -10.00 4.06 -7.41
C ARG A 249 -9.25 4.51 -6.16
N ASN A 250 -7.95 4.77 -6.30
CA ASN A 250 -7.08 5.07 -5.18
C ASN A 250 -6.02 6.10 -5.57
N LEU A 251 -5.88 7.12 -4.73
CA LEU A 251 -4.95 8.22 -4.87
C LEU A 251 -4.02 8.28 -3.66
N THR A 252 -2.75 8.58 -3.91
CA THR A 252 -1.77 8.89 -2.87
C THR A 252 -0.98 10.14 -3.26
N PHE A 253 -0.64 10.98 -2.28
CA PHE A 253 0.16 12.19 -2.52
C PHE A 253 1.65 11.90 -2.43
N HIS A 254 2.42 12.41 -3.39
CA HIS A 254 3.87 12.50 -3.26
C HIS A 254 4.22 13.38 -2.03
N PRO A 255 5.25 13.06 -1.23
CA PRO A 255 5.58 13.81 -0.01
C PRO A 255 5.81 15.32 -0.20
N SER A 256 6.16 15.76 -1.42
CA SER A 256 6.22 17.21 -1.76
C SER A 256 4.87 17.93 -1.60
N GLY A 257 3.75 17.20 -1.69
CA GLY A 257 2.40 17.73 -1.81
C GLY A 257 2.10 18.48 -3.10
N ALA A 258 2.97 18.43 -4.12
CA ALA A 258 2.74 19.05 -5.44
C ALA A 258 2.21 18.06 -6.49
N PHE A 259 2.32 16.75 -6.21
CA PHE A 259 1.88 15.68 -7.10
C PHE A 259 1.10 14.62 -6.32
N ALA A 260 0.23 13.92 -7.04
CA ALA A 260 -0.44 12.73 -6.58
C ALA A 260 -0.38 11.63 -7.65
N TYR A 261 -0.50 10.37 -7.23
CA TYR A 261 -0.57 9.21 -8.10
C TYR A 261 -1.94 8.57 -7.94
N LEU A 262 -2.63 8.37 -9.06
CA LEU A 262 -4.00 7.90 -9.12
C LEU A 262 -4.05 6.57 -9.88
N ALA A 263 -4.45 5.51 -9.20
CA ALA A 263 -4.71 4.20 -9.78
C ALA A 263 -6.13 4.17 -10.35
N ASN A 264 -6.24 3.77 -11.62
CA ASN A 264 -7.48 3.59 -12.34
C ASN A 264 -7.77 2.09 -12.47
N GLU A 265 -8.88 1.65 -11.86
CA GLU A 265 -9.26 0.25 -11.75
C GLU A 265 -9.73 -0.34 -13.08
N VAL A 266 -10.53 0.43 -13.83
CA VAL A 266 -11.29 -0.10 -14.98
C VAL A 266 -10.43 -0.19 -16.22
N ASP A 267 -9.67 0.86 -16.55
CA ASP A 267 -8.81 0.88 -17.74
C ASP A 267 -7.40 0.32 -17.51
N ASN A 268 -7.10 -0.15 -16.29
CA ASN A 268 -5.80 -0.68 -15.87
C ASN A 268 -4.64 0.30 -16.12
N THR A 269 -4.79 1.54 -15.63
CA THR A 269 -3.75 2.57 -15.75
C THR A 269 -3.36 3.20 -14.41
N LEU A 270 -2.20 3.85 -14.42
CA LEU A 270 -1.76 4.75 -13.35
C LEU A 270 -1.56 6.15 -13.93
N VAL A 271 -2.05 7.18 -13.25
CA VAL A 271 -1.91 8.58 -13.68
C VAL A 271 -1.11 9.37 -12.66
N VAL A 272 -0.14 10.16 -13.13
CA VAL A 272 0.49 11.20 -12.31
C VAL A 272 -0.31 12.49 -12.46
N CYS A 273 -0.74 13.04 -11.33
CA CYS A 273 -1.54 14.24 -11.26
C CYS A 273 -0.71 15.38 -10.66
N GLY A 274 -0.69 16.55 -11.29
CA GLY A 274 -0.28 17.78 -10.63
C GLY A 274 -1.34 18.21 -9.60
N TYR A 275 -0.92 18.85 -8.52
CA TYR A 275 -1.84 19.35 -7.49
C TYR A 275 -1.52 20.80 -7.13
N ASP A 276 -2.50 21.68 -7.34
CA ASP A 276 -2.45 23.06 -6.87
C ASP A 276 -3.00 23.15 -5.45
N ARG A 277 -2.11 23.39 -4.50
CA ARG A 277 -2.39 23.48 -3.05
C ARG A 277 -3.24 24.69 -2.66
N LEU A 278 -3.24 25.75 -3.47
CA LEU A 278 -3.99 26.97 -3.19
C LEU A 278 -5.46 26.79 -3.58
N THR A 279 -5.69 26.25 -4.77
CA THR A 279 -7.04 26.10 -5.35
C THR A 279 -7.66 24.75 -5.07
N GLY A 280 -6.86 23.75 -4.72
CA GLY A 280 -7.28 22.35 -4.62
C GLY A 280 -7.40 21.66 -5.98
N ARG A 281 -7.00 22.31 -7.08
CA ARG A 281 -7.15 21.73 -8.42
C ARG A 281 -6.18 20.56 -8.61
N LEU A 282 -6.74 19.38 -8.91
CA LEU A 282 -6.00 18.24 -9.39
C LEU A 282 -5.92 18.29 -10.93
N MET A 283 -4.75 18.01 -11.49
CA MET A 283 -4.48 18.09 -12.94
C MET A 283 -3.94 16.73 -13.40
N PRO A 284 -4.83 15.81 -13.82
CA PRO A 284 -4.43 14.49 -14.29
C PRO A 284 -3.57 14.58 -15.54
N GLY A 285 -2.46 13.86 -15.56
CA GLY A 285 -1.61 13.70 -16.74
C GLY A 285 -2.06 12.55 -17.64
N GLU A 286 -1.16 12.14 -18.53
CA GLU A 286 -1.40 10.99 -19.40
C GLU A 286 -1.35 9.67 -18.61
N PRO A 287 -2.21 8.68 -18.93
CA PRO A 287 -2.15 7.36 -18.32
C PRO A 287 -0.85 6.63 -18.65
N GLN A 288 -0.38 5.88 -17.67
CA GLN A 288 0.87 5.14 -17.71
C GLN A 288 0.60 3.66 -17.47
N SER A 289 1.52 2.83 -17.96
CA SER A 289 1.44 1.38 -17.80
C SER A 289 1.51 0.97 -16.33
N THR A 290 0.69 -0.02 -15.99
CA THR A 290 0.75 -0.76 -14.73
C THR A 290 1.80 -1.88 -14.77
N GLY A 291 2.48 -2.10 -15.89
CA GLY A 291 3.47 -3.16 -16.06
C GLY A 291 2.88 -4.57 -16.18
N THR A 292 1.56 -4.72 -16.12
CA THR A 292 0.88 -6.04 -16.16
C THR A 292 0.69 -6.60 -17.56
N GLY A 293 1.05 -5.83 -18.60
CA GLY A 293 0.83 -6.22 -19.99
C GLY A 293 -0.65 -6.42 -20.36
N PRO A 294 -0.92 -7.12 -21.47
CA PRO A 294 -2.28 -7.46 -21.87
C PRO A 294 -2.87 -8.54 -20.97
N GLY A 295 -4.14 -8.38 -20.57
CA GLY A 295 -4.85 -9.33 -19.72
C GLY A 295 -5.69 -8.63 -18.65
N THR A 296 -6.44 -9.42 -17.90
CA THR A 296 -7.31 -8.91 -16.84
C THR A 296 -6.49 -8.47 -15.63
N SER A 297 -6.47 -7.17 -15.36
CA SER A 297 -5.83 -6.57 -14.20
C SER A 297 -6.64 -5.40 -13.69
N PHE A 298 -6.83 -5.32 -12.38
CA PHE A 298 -7.58 -4.26 -11.71
C PHE A 298 -6.68 -3.60 -10.65
N PRO A 299 -6.00 -2.49 -11.00
CA PRO A 299 -5.25 -1.69 -10.04
C PRO A 299 -6.08 -1.41 -8.79
N ALA A 300 -5.46 -1.58 -7.62
CA ALA A 300 -6.15 -1.52 -6.34
C ALA A 300 -5.64 -0.34 -5.52
N GLN A 301 -4.48 -0.45 -4.89
CA GLN A 301 -3.97 0.58 -4.00
C GLN A 301 -2.57 0.99 -4.44
N VAL A 302 -2.33 2.29 -4.47
CA VAL A 302 -1.03 2.89 -4.77
C VAL A 302 -0.47 3.55 -3.52
N LEU A 303 0.81 3.31 -3.24
CA LEU A 303 1.55 3.93 -2.16
C LEU A 303 2.83 4.58 -2.70
N VAL A 304 3.29 5.62 -2.01
CA VAL A 304 4.60 6.23 -2.24
C VAL A 304 5.37 6.27 -0.93
N THR A 305 6.65 5.95 -1.02
CA THR A 305 7.59 6.03 0.11
C THR A 305 7.70 7.46 0.64
N ARG A 306 7.92 7.64 1.94
CA ARG A 306 8.07 8.96 2.58
C ARG A 306 9.25 9.76 2.06
N ASN A 307 10.30 9.09 1.60
CA ASN A 307 11.42 9.75 0.94
C ASN A 307 11.09 10.21 -0.49
N GLY A 308 9.92 9.84 -1.02
CA GLY A 308 9.43 10.24 -2.33
C GLY A 308 10.15 9.58 -3.50
N ARG A 309 10.90 8.49 -3.29
CA ARG A 309 11.77 7.90 -4.33
C ARG A 309 11.15 6.71 -5.06
N PHE A 310 10.22 6.01 -4.42
CA PHE A 310 9.57 4.82 -4.96
C PHE A 310 8.08 4.82 -4.72
N ALA A 311 7.33 4.30 -5.69
CA ALA A 311 5.90 4.03 -5.59
C ALA A 311 5.58 2.58 -5.93
N TYR A 312 4.52 2.05 -5.31
CA TYR A 312 4.09 0.66 -5.44
C TYR A 312 2.59 0.61 -5.71
N LEU A 313 2.18 -0.20 -6.68
CA LEU A 313 0.79 -0.39 -7.06
C LEU A 313 0.40 -1.87 -6.97
N ALA A 314 -0.63 -2.19 -6.20
CA ALA A 314 -1.20 -3.53 -6.16
C ALA A 314 -2.14 -3.77 -7.35
N ASN A 315 -2.01 -4.90 -8.04
CA ASN A 315 -2.84 -5.29 -9.18
C ASN A 315 -3.58 -6.60 -8.90
N ARG A 316 -4.92 -6.55 -8.81
CA ARG A 316 -5.76 -7.75 -8.70
C ARG A 316 -5.90 -8.43 -10.05
N GLY A 317 -6.00 -9.76 -10.07
CA GLY A 317 -6.05 -10.54 -11.31
C GLY A 317 -4.65 -10.88 -11.82
N HIS A 318 -3.81 -9.87 -12.09
CA HIS A 318 -2.38 -10.09 -12.37
C HIS A 318 -1.60 -10.54 -11.12
N ASN A 319 -2.11 -10.26 -9.92
CA ASN A 319 -1.59 -10.73 -8.63
C ASN A 319 -0.12 -10.33 -8.41
N SER A 320 0.15 -9.05 -8.60
CA SER A 320 1.49 -8.47 -8.44
C SER A 320 1.47 -7.10 -7.76
N LEU A 321 2.66 -6.67 -7.33
CA LEU A 321 2.98 -5.29 -7.00
C LEU A 321 3.85 -4.70 -8.10
N THR A 322 3.38 -3.67 -8.77
CA THR A 322 4.21 -2.89 -9.70
C THR A 322 5.08 -1.93 -8.92
N ARG A 323 6.36 -1.84 -9.30
CA ARG A 323 7.32 -0.90 -8.71
C ARG A 323 7.65 0.21 -9.69
N TYR A 324 7.71 1.43 -9.17
CA TYR A 324 8.09 2.62 -9.93
C TYR A 324 9.22 3.36 -9.22
N ALA A 325 10.19 3.84 -9.99
CA ALA A 325 11.06 4.92 -9.54
C ALA A 325 10.32 6.25 -9.73
N VAL A 326 10.33 7.08 -8.69
CA VAL A 326 9.81 8.43 -8.74
C VAL A 326 10.93 9.36 -9.21
N GLU A 327 10.65 10.11 -10.27
CA GLU A 327 11.60 11.00 -10.94
C GLU A 327 11.05 12.42 -11.04
N ALA A 328 11.91 13.36 -11.43
CA ALA A 328 11.56 14.77 -11.63
C ALA A 328 10.79 15.35 -10.42
N ALA A 329 11.32 15.11 -9.22
CA ALA A 329 10.74 15.58 -7.95
C ALA A 329 9.28 15.18 -7.71
N GLY A 330 8.84 14.05 -8.29
CA GLY A 330 7.48 13.53 -8.14
C GLY A 330 6.65 13.59 -9.43
N ALA A 331 7.09 14.37 -10.43
CA ALA A 331 6.32 14.62 -11.65
C ALA A 331 6.29 13.45 -12.63
N ARG A 332 7.16 12.44 -12.46
CA ARG A 332 7.24 11.29 -13.36
C ARG A 332 7.43 10.00 -12.57
N LEU A 333 6.77 8.94 -13.03
CA LEU A 333 7.02 7.58 -12.61
C LEU A 333 7.67 6.82 -13.75
N ARG A 334 8.80 6.17 -13.46
CA ARG A 334 9.42 5.22 -14.37
C ARG A 334 9.15 3.81 -13.86
N LEU A 335 8.43 3.02 -14.67
CA LEU A 335 8.20 1.60 -14.42
C LEU A 335 9.53 0.87 -14.25
N LEU A 336 9.67 0.11 -13.16
CA LEU A 336 10.83 -0.74 -12.90
C LEU A 336 10.53 -2.18 -13.31
N ASP A 337 9.57 -2.81 -12.63
CA ASP A 337 9.11 -4.17 -12.87
C ASP A 337 7.80 -4.44 -12.09
N THR A 338 7.36 -5.70 -12.12
CA THR A 338 6.29 -6.24 -11.27
C THR A 338 6.82 -7.40 -10.43
N VAL A 339 6.42 -7.45 -9.16
CA VAL A 339 6.77 -8.52 -8.22
C VAL A 339 5.51 -9.33 -7.87
N PRO A 340 5.47 -10.66 -8.08
CA PRO A 340 4.33 -11.47 -7.68
C PRO A 340 4.06 -11.37 -6.18
N VAL A 341 2.79 -11.25 -5.78
CA VAL A 341 2.43 -11.26 -4.35
C VAL A 341 2.50 -12.65 -3.74
N GLY A 342 2.48 -13.71 -4.57
CA GLY A 342 2.42 -15.10 -4.10
C GLY A 342 1.14 -15.41 -3.32
N GLY A 343 0.04 -14.81 -3.78
CA GLY A 343 -1.34 -14.98 -3.33
C GLY A 343 -2.28 -14.47 -4.43
N ASP A 344 -3.58 -14.42 -4.15
CA ASP A 344 -4.60 -14.05 -5.15
C ASP A 344 -5.40 -12.81 -4.72
N PHE A 345 -5.58 -11.87 -5.66
CA PHE A 345 -6.32 -10.64 -5.50
C PHE A 345 -5.78 -9.71 -4.39
N PRO A 346 -4.55 -9.15 -4.53
CA PRO A 346 -4.01 -8.18 -3.58
C PRO A 346 -4.84 -6.89 -3.60
N ARG A 347 -5.73 -6.74 -2.61
CA ARG A 347 -6.72 -5.63 -2.57
C ARG A 347 -6.22 -4.42 -1.79
N GLY A 348 -5.37 -4.64 -0.80
CA GLY A 348 -4.78 -3.59 0.03
C GLY A 348 -3.29 -3.82 0.24
N ILE A 349 -2.53 -2.73 0.31
CA ILE A 349 -1.11 -2.73 0.69
C ILE A 349 -0.84 -1.66 1.75
N ALA A 350 0.16 -1.88 2.60
CA ALA A 350 0.60 -0.90 3.59
C ALA A 350 2.08 -1.07 3.92
N PHE A 351 2.78 0.06 4.13
CA PHE A 351 4.12 0.03 4.71
C PHE A 351 4.06 -0.17 6.23
N SER A 352 5.09 -0.78 6.80
CA SER A 352 5.39 -0.59 8.22
C SER A 352 5.69 0.89 8.51
N PRO A 353 5.57 1.36 9.75
CA PRO A 353 5.80 2.77 10.06
C PRO A 353 7.24 3.25 9.84
N ASP A 354 8.22 2.38 9.62
CA ASP A 354 9.59 2.70 9.24
C ASP A 354 9.90 2.41 7.75
N GLU A 355 8.87 2.00 7.00
CA GLU A 355 8.93 1.62 5.58
C GLU A 355 9.96 0.53 5.24
N GLN A 356 10.41 -0.25 6.24
CA GLN A 356 11.29 -1.39 6.02
C GLN A 356 10.52 -2.63 5.53
N LEU A 357 9.21 -2.69 5.82
CA LEU A 357 8.32 -3.76 5.38
C LEU A 357 7.17 -3.19 4.55
N LEU A 358 6.71 -3.97 3.58
CA LEU A 358 5.48 -3.75 2.81
C LEU A 358 4.60 -4.99 2.92
N PHE A 359 3.34 -4.79 3.32
CA PHE A 359 2.34 -5.84 3.48
C PHE A 359 1.37 -5.80 2.30
N ALA A 360 0.96 -6.97 1.80
CA ALA A 360 -0.06 -7.14 0.77
C ALA A 360 -1.16 -8.10 1.25
N ALA A 361 -2.39 -7.60 1.35
CA ALA A 361 -3.57 -8.35 1.72
C ALA A 361 -4.22 -9.00 0.49
N ASN A 362 -4.05 -10.32 0.36
CA ASN A 362 -4.51 -11.14 -0.75
C ASN A 362 -5.90 -11.70 -0.45
N GLN A 363 -6.94 -11.04 -0.99
CA GLN A 363 -8.33 -11.27 -0.63
C GLN A 363 -8.77 -12.72 -0.91
N LYS A 364 -8.52 -13.22 -2.12
CA LYS A 364 -9.11 -14.49 -2.57
C LYS A 364 -8.35 -15.71 -2.07
N SER A 365 -7.03 -15.60 -1.89
CA SER A 365 -6.23 -16.67 -1.33
C SER A 365 -6.24 -16.72 0.20
N GLY A 366 -6.86 -15.74 0.87
CA GLY A 366 -6.89 -15.70 2.33
C GLY A 366 -5.49 -15.58 2.95
N SER A 367 -4.70 -14.61 2.50
CA SER A 367 -3.33 -14.47 3.03
C SER A 367 -2.81 -13.03 3.03
N VAL A 368 -1.83 -12.76 3.89
CA VAL A 368 -1.04 -11.52 3.90
C VAL A 368 0.40 -11.87 3.55
N THR A 369 0.92 -11.29 2.48
CA THR A 369 2.35 -11.41 2.12
C THR A 369 3.12 -10.22 2.66
N VAL A 370 4.31 -10.46 3.20
CA VAL A 370 5.21 -9.42 3.72
C VAL A 370 6.49 -9.39 2.89
N PHE A 371 6.94 -8.19 2.56
CA PHE A 371 8.18 -7.94 1.82
C PHE A 371 9.10 -7.04 2.63
N PHE A 372 10.40 -7.32 2.62
CA PHE A 372 11.44 -6.33 2.93
C PHE A 372 11.55 -5.33 1.79
N VAL A 373 11.71 -4.06 2.14
CA VAL A 373 11.85 -2.95 1.19
C VAL A 373 13.28 -2.42 1.23
N ASP A 374 13.99 -2.53 0.11
CA ASP A 374 15.29 -1.89 -0.02
C ASP A 374 15.11 -0.37 -0.20
N ALA A 375 15.49 0.42 0.80
CA ALA A 375 15.32 1.87 0.79
C ALA A 375 16.14 2.61 -0.30
N ARG A 376 17.17 1.96 -0.87
CA ARG A 376 18.02 2.56 -1.91
C ARG A 376 17.47 2.34 -3.31
N THR A 377 16.91 1.15 -3.58
CA THR A 377 16.52 0.65 -4.90
C THR A 377 15.02 0.42 -5.04
N GLY A 378 14.28 0.42 -3.93
CA GLY A 378 12.86 0.06 -3.87
C GLY A 378 12.60 -1.41 -4.12
N ALA A 379 13.62 -2.28 -4.09
CA ALA A 379 13.46 -3.72 -4.31
C ALA A 379 12.60 -4.34 -3.20
N LEU A 380 11.77 -5.31 -3.60
CA LEU A 380 10.96 -6.10 -2.68
C LEU A 380 11.52 -7.52 -2.61
N GLU A 381 11.89 -7.95 -1.41
CA GLU A 381 12.27 -9.33 -1.13
C GLU A 381 11.23 -9.92 -0.19
N ARG A 382 10.71 -11.11 -0.49
CA ARG A 382 9.69 -11.73 0.37
C ARG A 382 10.29 -12.07 1.74
N ALA A 383 9.60 -11.70 2.82
CA ALA A 383 10.07 -11.92 4.18
C ALA A 383 9.87 -13.37 4.68
N GLY A 384 9.02 -14.14 4.00
CA GLY A 384 8.72 -15.53 4.32
C GLY A 384 7.49 -16.03 3.56
N GLU A 385 6.90 -17.14 4.01
CA GLU A 385 5.60 -17.59 3.49
C GLU A 385 4.46 -16.63 3.89
N PRO A 386 3.37 -16.55 3.11
CA PRO A 386 2.23 -15.71 3.45
C PRO A 386 1.62 -16.17 4.76
N PHE A 387 1.28 -15.20 5.57
CA PHE A 387 0.48 -15.43 6.76
C PHE A 387 -0.97 -15.71 6.35
N ALA A 388 -1.54 -16.82 6.80
CA ALA A 388 -2.94 -17.15 6.54
C ALA A 388 -3.87 -16.19 7.31
N ALA A 389 -4.82 -15.57 6.61
CA ALA A 389 -5.81 -14.69 7.19
C ALA A 389 -7.12 -14.81 6.40
N PRO A 390 -8.30 -14.83 7.04
CA PRO A 390 -9.56 -14.98 6.32
C PRO A 390 -9.91 -13.71 5.54
N MET A 391 -9.99 -13.82 4.21
CA MET A 391 -10.27 -12.76 3.24
C MET A 391 -9.77 -11.34 3.63
N PRO A 392 -8.46 -11.14 3.83
CA PRO A 392 -7.92 -9.85 4.20
C PRO A 392 -8.02 -8.91 3.01
N VAL A 393 -8.56 -7.72 3.24
CA VAL A 393 -8.73 -6.68 2.21
C VAL A 393 -8.11 -5.35 2.61
N CYS A 394 -7.79 -5.19 3.89
CA CYS A 394 -7.00 -4.09 4.43
C CYS A 394 -5.97 -4.65 5.43
N VAL A 395 -4.77 -4.10 5.42
CA VAL A 395 -3.72 -4.39 6.38
C VAL A 395 -3.19 -3.07 6.93
N LEU A 396 -3.09 -2.96 8.25
CA LEU A 396 -2.69 -1.73 8.94
C LEU A 396 -1.62 -2.05 10.00
N PRO A 397 -0.33 -1.97 9.64
CA PRO A 397 0.79 -2.09 10.58
C PRO A 397 0.89 -0.83 11.46
N ARG A 398 1.08 -1.01 12.77
CA ARG A 398 1.19 0.08 13.75
C ARG A 398 2.59 0.23 14.31
#